data_AF-A0A932NAV5-F1
#
_entry.id   AF-A0A932NAV5-F1
#
_cell.length_a   1.000
_cell.length_b   1.000
_cell.length_c   1.000
_cell.angle_alpha   90.00
_cell.angle_beta   90.00
_cell.angle_gamma   90.00
#
_symmetry.space_group_name_H-M   'P 1'
#
loop_
_entity.id
_entity.type
_entity.pdbx_description
1 polymer ?
#
loop_
_entity_poly.entity_id
_entity_poly.type
_entity_poly.pdbx_seq_one_letter_code
_entity_poly.pdbx_strand_id
1 'polypeptide(L)'
;MNLLKGSLFLKLAALAAALLTYFYIHNEIENAERRETRDPSYKLIKLTAKKLPVNARLATSAPEGYRIVEGKVATNPAEIVVVGPEALLEGAVSAQTALIDVSESTKTVVKKIPIETVAGVPLAGEPYLVETTVPIEEVKPASETPNKSDK
;
A
#
# COMPACT_ATOMS: atom_id res chain seq x y z
N MET A 1 -1.81 46.04 63.52
CA MET A 1 -1.48 45.25 62.32
C MET A 1 -2.07 43.84 62.48
N ASN A 2 -3.27 43.58 61.94
CA ASN A 2 -3.97 42.29 62.02
C ASN A 2 -4.38 41.75 60.63
N LEU A 3 -3.63 42.08 59.57
CA LEU A 3 -3.91 41.60 58.21
C LEU A 3 -3.48 40.14 57.94
N LEU A 4 -2.76 39.50 58.87
CA LEU A 4 -2.21 38.14 58.67
C LEU A 4 -3.11 37.01 59.19
N LYS A 5 -4.09 37.27 60.07
CA LYS A 5 -4.95 36.23 60.64
C LYS A 5 -6.03 35.73 59.69
N GLY A 6 -6.58 36.60 58.84
CA GLY A 6 -7.51 36.19 57.77
C GLY A 6 -6.83 35.49 56.58
N SER A 7 -5.53 35.71 56.40
CA SER A 7 -4.74 35.15 55.30
C SER A 7 -4.46 33.65 55.46
N LEU A 8 -4.37 33.16 56.70
CA LEU A 8 -4.03 31.75 56.96
C LEU A 8 -5.14 30.79 56.49
N PHE A 9 -6.40 31.16 56.70
CA PHE A 9 -7.55 30.41 56.20
C PHE A 9 -7.56 30.39 54.66
N LEU A 10 -7.32 31.54 54.02
CA LEU A 10 -7.29 31.62 52.56
C LEU A 10 -6.15 30.78 51.95
N LYS A 11 -4.98 30.76 52.60
CA LYS A 11 -3.85 29.92 52.19
C LYS A 11 -4.17 28.42 52.32
N LEU A 12 -4.83 28.01 53.40
CA LEU A 12 -5.26 26.63 53.59
C LEU A 12 -6.32 26.22 52.57
N ALA A 13 -7.29 27.10 52.28
CA ALA A 13 -8.29 26.86 51.26
C ALA A 13 -7.67 26.75 49.86
N ALA A 14 -6.73 27.62 49.52
CA ALA A 14 -5.99 27.56 48.25
C ALA A 14 -5.15 26.28 48.13
N LEU A 15 -4.48 25.87 49.20
CA LEU A 15 -3.72 24.61 49.23
C LEU A 15 -4.63 23.40 49.03
N ALA A 16 -5.78 23.36 49.71
CA ALA A 16 -6.75 22.28 49.55
C ALA A 16 -7.30 22.21 48.12
N ALA A 17 -7.65 23.36 47.52
CA ALA A 17 -8.10 23.42 46.13
C ALA A 17 -7.01 22.95 45.15
N ALA A 18 -5.75 23.35 45.37
CA ALA A 18 -4.63 22.91 44.55
C ALA A 18 -4.41 21.40 44.63
N LEU A 19 -4.50 20.80 45.83
CA LEU A 19 -4.38 19.35 46.02
C LEU A 19 -5.52 18.61 45.34
N LEU A 20 -6.77 19.05 45.52
CA LEU A 20 -7.92 18.44 44.85
C LEU A 20 -7.78 18.48 43.33
N THR A 21 -7.33 19.62 42.80
CA THR A 21 -7.11 19.80 41.35
C THR A 21 -5.98 18.90 40.86
N TYR A 22 -4.88 18.80 41.60
CA TYR A 22 -3.77 17.90 41.30
C TYR A 22 -4.23 16.44 41.25
N PHE A 23 -4.95 15.96 42.27
CA PHE A 23 -5.46 14.59 42.30
C PHE A 23 -6.47 14.32 41.18
N TYR A 24 -7.35 15.28 40.89
CA TYR A 24 -8.30 15.16 39.79
C TYR A 24 -7.59 15.03 38.44
N ILE A 25 -6.64 15.92 38.15
CA ILE A 25 -5.87 15.89 36.89
C ILE A 25 -5.04 14.60 36.82
N HIS A 26 -4.36 14.22 37.90
CA HIS A 26 -3.55 13.00 37.91
C HIS A 26 -4.39 11.75 37.67
N ASN A 27 -5.55 11.64 38.33
CA ASN A 27 -6.49 10.54 38.13
C ASN A 27 -7.11 10.56 36.73
N GLU A 28 -7.41 11.73 36.17
CA GLU A 28 -7.94 11.83 34.80
C GLU A 28 -6.90 11.42 33.76
N ILE A 29 -5.63 11.82 33.94
CA ILE A 29 -4.52 11.40 33.07
C ILE A 29 -4.30 9.89 33.18
N GLU A 30 -4.22 9.33 34.39
CA GLU A 30 -4.04 7.89 34.58
C GLU A 30 -5.22 7.08 34.00
N ASN A 31 -6.45 7.56 34.18
CA ASN A 31 -7.63 6.92 33.60
C ASN A 31 -7.70 7.09 32.08
N ALA A 32 -7.24 8.22 31.53
CA ALA A 32 -7.15 8.43 30.10
C ALA A 32 -6.14 7.46 29.47
N GLU A 33 -4.96 7.28 30.08
CA GLU A 33 -3.97 6.29 29.63
C GLU A 33 -4.50 4.85 29.73
N ARG A 34 -5.27 4.52 30.77
CA ARG A 34 -5.96 3.21 30.88
C ARG A 34 -7.06 3.01 29.85
N ARG A 35 -7.74 4.07 29.42
CA ARG A 35 -8.76 4.02 28.36
C ARG A 35 -8.15 3.96 26.97
N GLU A 36 -7.01 4.61 26.75
CA GLU A 36 -6.25 4.54 25.50
C GLU A 36 -5.42 3.26 25.36
N THR A 37 -5.15 2.54 26.44
CA THR A 37 -4.44 1.26 26.37
C THR A 37 -5.34 0.14 25.87
N ARG A 38 -5.41 0.11 24.54
CA ARG A 38 -5.08 -1.06 23.72
C ARG A 38 -6.11 -2.18 23.78
N ASP A 39 -7.08 -2.08 22.87
CA ASP A 39 -7.70 -3.24 22.28
C ASP A 39 -6.59 -4.23 21.86
N PRO A 40 -6.41 -5.39 22.52
CA PRO A 40 -5.29 -6.29 22.28
C PRO A 40 -5.39 -7.01 20.92
N SER A 41 -6.41 -6.69 20.12
CA SER A 41 -6.64 -7.23 18.78
C SER A 41 -5.39 -7.15 17.88
N TYR A 42 -4.59 -6.10 17.98
CA TYR A 42 -3.35 -5.99 17.21
C TYR A 42 -2.24 -6.98 17.63
N LYS A 43 -2.29 -7.54 18.85
CA LYS A 43 -1.35 -8.59 19.31
C LYS A 43 -1.72 -9.99 18.82
N LEU A 44 -2.93 -10.17 18.29
CA LEU A 44 -3.43 -11.46 17.79
C LEU A 44 -3.49 -11.51 16.25
N ILE A 45 -2.86 -10.56 15.56
CA ILE A 45 -2.79 -10.60 14.10
C ILE A 45 -1.87 -11.76 13.70
N LYS A 46 -2.49 -12.88 13.30
CA LYS A 46 -1.78 -14.03 12.76
C LYS A 46 -1.10 -13.61 11.45
N LEU A 47 0.21 -13.76 11.41
CA LEU A 47 1.00 -13.55 10.20
C LEU A 47 1.05 -14.88 9.42
N THR A 48 0.90 -14.78 8.12
CA THR A 48 1.05 -15.91 7.20
C THR A 48 1.95 -15.53 6.04
N ALA A 49 2.46 -16.53 5.34
CA ALA A 49 3.20 -16.38 4.11
C ALA A 49 2.40 -17.01 2.97
N LYS A 50 2.16 -16.25 1.89
CA LYS A 50 1.43 -16.73 0.72
C LYS A 50 2.25 -16.52 -0.54
N LYS A 51 2.33 -17.54 -1.38
CA LYS A 51 2.86 -17.42 -2.74
C LYS A 51 1.80 -16.77 -3.62
N LEU A 52 2.18 -15.70 -4.31
CA LEU A 52 1.29 -14.96 -5.20
C LEU A 52 1.93 -14.80 -6.57
N PRO A 53 1.17 -14.99 -7.66
CA PRO A 53 1.64 -14.68 -9.00
C PRO A 53 1.83 -13.17 -9.16
N VAL A 54 2.80 -12.79 -9.97
CA VAL A 54 3.14 -11.40 -10.26
C VAL A 54 2.54 -10.98 -11.59
N ASN A 55 1.62 -10.02 -11.54
CA ASN A 55 0.97 -9.44 -12.71
C ASN A 55 1.59 -8.08 -13.07
N ALA A 56 2.04 -7.96 -14.32
CA ALA A 56 2.51 -6.70 -14.88
C ALA A 56 1.33 -5.78 -15.20
N ARG A 57 1.43 -4.50 -14.82
CA ARG A 57 0.41 -3.48 -15.12
C ARG A 57 0.88 -2.52 -16.20
N LEU A 58 0.25 -2.56 -17.37
CA LEU A 58 0.55 -1.63 -18.46
C LEU A 58 -0.26 -0.34 -18.28
N ALA A 59 0.39 0.82 -18.40
CA ALA A 59 -0.27 2.13 -18.38
C ALA A 59 -0.86 2.50 -19.74
N THR A 60 -0.18 2.11 -20.81
CA THR A 60 -0.45 2.55 -22.18
C THR A 60 -0.51 1.36 -23.13
N SER A 61 -1.14 1.56 -24.28
CA SER A 61 -1.11 0.61 -25.40
C SER A 61 0.16 0.81 -26.23
N ALA A 62 0.51 -0.19 -27.04
CA ALA A 62 1.60 -0.06 -28.02
C ALA A 62 1.31 1.07 -29.04
N PRO A 63 2.35 1.68 -29.63
CA PRO A 63 2.20 2.71 -30.66
C PRO A 63 1.49 2.17 -31.93
N GLU A 64 0.98 3.08 -32.76
CA GLU A 64 0.34 2.71 -34.04
C GLU A 64 1.25 1.83 -34.91
N GLY A 65 0.66 0.81 -35.52
CA GLY A 65 1.40 -0.19 -36.30
C GLY A 65 2.09 -1.26 -35.44
N TYR A 66 1.96 -1.22 -34.12
CA TYR A 66 2.49 -2.22 -33.21
C TYR A 66 1.39 -2.79 -32.30
N ARG A 67 1.62 -4.00 -31.79
CA ARG A 67 0.77 -4.64 -30.79
C ARG A 67 1.60 -5.28 -29.69
N ILE A 68 1.06 -5.28 -28.49
CA ILE A 68 1.59 -6.05 -27.37
C ILE A 68 1.08 -7.48 -27.52
N VAL A 69 1.96 -8.46 -27.39
CA VAL A 69 1.53 -9.87 -27.36
C VAL A 69 1.08 -10.18 -25.94
N GLU A 70 -0.18 -9.88 -25.62
CA GLU A 70 -0.73 -9.95 -24.25
C GLU A 70 -0.45 -11.29 -23.53
N GLY A 71 -0.49 -12.41 -24.25
CA GLY A 71 -0.20 -13.74 -23.70
C GLY A 71 1.28 -14.08 -23.50
N LYS A 72 2.20 -13.19 -23.85
CA LYS A 72 3.65 -13.37 -23.69
C LYS A 72 4.29 -12.35 -22.75
N VAL A 73 3.49 -11.49 -22.12
CA VAL A 73 4.00 -10.61 -21.05
C VAL A 73 4.39 -11.48 -19.86
N ALA A 74 5.65 -11.40 -19.45
CA ALA A 74 6.20 -12.28 -18.42
C ALA A 74 6.99 -11.50 -17.39
N THR A 75 6.94 -11.97 -16.14
CA THR A 75 7.68 -11.44 -15.00
C THR A 75 8.65 -12.49 -14.48
N ASN A 76 9.83 -12.06 -14.06
CA ASN A 76 10.87 -12.89 -13.47
C ASN A 76 11.34 -12.26 -12.15
N PRO A 77 11.05 -12.88 -10.99
CA PRO A 77 10.30 -14.13 -10.82
C PRO A 77 8.80 -14.00 -11.16
N ALA A 78 8.17 -15.10 -11.60
CA ALA A 78 6.74 -15.15 -11.93
C ALA A 78 5.83 -15.21 -10.68
N GLU A 79 6.40 -15.66 -9.55
CA GLU A 79 5.73 -15.74 -8.26
C GLU A 79 6.63 -15.15 -7.17
N ILE A 80 6.01 -14.54 -6.16
CA ILE A 80 6.71 -14.05 -4.97
C ILE A 80 6.04 -14.56 -3.71
N VAL A 81 6.81 -14.65 -2.62
CA VAL A 81 6.29 -14.94 -1.29
C VAL A 81 6.03 -13.62 -0.58
N VAL A 82 4.79 -13.37 -0.19
CA VAL A 82 4.40 -12.20 0.60
C VAL A 82 4.09 -12.64 2.02
N VAL A 83 4.66 -11.93 2.99
CA VAL A 83 4.45 -12.17 4.42
C VAL A 83 3.63 -11.02 4.98
N GLY A 84 2.52 -11.33 5.66
CA GLY A 84 1.63 -10.31 6.19
C GLY A 84 0.45 -10.87 6.98
N PRO A 85 -0.47 -10.01 7.44
CA PRO A 85 -1.68 -10.41 8.13
C PRO A 85 -2.50 -11.42 7.32
N GLU A 86 -2.87 -12.55 7.94
CA GLU A 86 -3.65 -13.62 7.29
C GLU A 86 -4.94 -13.09 6.68
N ALA A 87 -5.67 -12.23 7.40
CA ALA A 87 -6.91 -11.63 6.92
C ALA A 87 -6.74 -10.82 5.62
N LEU A 88 -5.56 -10.23 5.36
CA LEU A 88 -5.28 -9.51 4.12
C LEU A 88 -4.79 -10.44 3.01
N LEU A 89 -4.03 -11.48 3.36
CA LEU A 89 -3.46 -12.41 2.39
C LEU A 89 -4.44 -13.51 1.94
N GLU A 90 -5.45 -13.86 2.71
CA GLU A 90 -6.46 -14.84 2.30
C GLU A 90 -7.16 -14.41 1.00
N GLY A 91 -7.60 -13.16 0.93
CA GLY A 91 -8.22 -12.58 -0.27
C GLY A 91 -7.24 -12.17 -1.38
N ALA A 92 -5.93 -12.23 -1.14
CA ALA A 92 -4.93 -11.82 -2.13
C ALA A 92 -4.84 -12.84 -3.28
N VAL A 93 -5.10 -12.39 -4.51
CA VAL A 93 -5.02 -13.22 -5.73
C VAL A 93 -3.68 -13.07 -6.44
N SER A 94 -3.14 -11.84 -6.48
CA SER A 94 -1.89 -11.54 -7.19
C SER A 94 -1.16 -10.35 -6.57
N ALA A 95 0.15 -10.31 -6.78
CA ALA A 95 0.96 -9.11 -6.61
C ALA A 95 1.02 -8.32 -7.93
N GLN A 96 1.06 -7.00 -7.86
CA GLN A 96 1.06 -6.14 -9.03
C GLN A 96 2.30 -5.25 -9.07
N THR A 97 2.89 -5.16 -10.26
CA THR A 97 3.99 -4.22 -10.52
C THR A 97 3.48 -2.78 -10.54
N ALA A 98 4.39 -1.83 -10.38
CA ALA A 98 4.16 -0.47 -10.80
C ALA A 98 3.79 -0.41 -12.30
N LEU A 99 3.16 0.70 -12.68
CA LEU A 99 2.73 0.94 -14.06
C LEU A 99 3.91 1.00 -15.03
N ILE A 100 3.76 0.27 -16.14
CA ILE A 100 4.74 0.19 -17.23
C ILE A 100 4.20 0.99 -18.41
N ASP A 101 4.93 2.04 -18.79
CA ASP A 101 4.65 2.78 -20.03
C ASP A 101 5.44 2.15 -21.19
N VAL A 102 4.72 1.82 -22.26
CA VAL A 102 5.25 1.22 -23.50
C VAL A 102 4.84 2.01 -24.74
N SER A 103 4.30 3.22 -24.57
CA SER A 103 3.75 4.06 -25.64
C SER A 103 4.77 4.39 -26.74
N GLU A 104 6.04 4.57 -26.38
CA GLU A 104 7.12 4.88 -27.32
C GLU A 104 7.90 3.64 -27.80
N SER A 105 7.51 2.45 -27.35
CA SER A 105 8.27 1.24 -27.58
C SER A 105 7.83 0.49 -28.84
N THR A 106 8.74 0.34 -29.79
CA THR A 106 8.55 -0.42 -31.04
C THR A 106 9.19 -1.81 -31.01
N LYS A 107 9.84 -2.15 -29.90
CA LYS A 107 10.56 -3.42 -29.69
C LYS A 107 10.22 -3.99 -28.32
N THR A 108 10.54 -5.26 -28.12
CA THR A 108 10.41 -5.92 -26.82
C THR A 108 11.14 -5.13 -25.73
N VAL A 109 10.41 -4.82 -24.66
CA VAL A 109 10.93 -4.07 -23.51
C VAL A 109 11.25 -5.05 -22.40
N VAL A 110 12.45 -4.96 -21.83
CA VAL A 110 12.85 -5.68 -20.62
C VAL A 110 13.25 -4.64 -19.57
N LYS A 111 12.52 -4.58 -18.46
CA LYS A 111 12.75 -3.57 -17.42
C LYS A 111 12.59 -4.15 -16.03
N LYS A 112 13.39 -3.67 -15.08
CA LYS A 112 13.21 -3.97 -13.65
C LYS A 112 12.20 -3.01 -13.06
N ILE A 113 11.13 -3.55 -12.50
CA ILE A 113 9.96 -2.78 -12.06
C ILE A 113 9.64 -3.21 -10.63
N PRO A 114 9.39 -2.26 -9.72
CA PRO A 114 9.03 -2.59 -8.35
C PRO A 114 7.62 -3.20 -8.29
N ILE A 115 7.43 -4.12 -7.35
CA ILE A 115 6.10 -4.51 -6.89
C ILE A 115 5.55 -3.38 -6.04
N GLU A 116 4.38 -2.86 -6.42
CA GLU A 116 3.78 -1.71 -5.77
C GLU A 116 2.67 -2.14 -4.81
N THR A 117 1.85 -3.10 -5.22
CA THR A 117 0.68 -3.51 -4.45
C THR A 117 0.51 -5.03 -4.38
N VAL A 118 -0.07 -5.49 -3.28
CA VAL A 118 -0.53 -6.86 -3.08
C VAL A 118 -1.97 -6.81 -2.60
N ALA A 119 -2.89 -7.48 -3.30
CA ALA A 119 -4.33 -7.38 -3.02
C ALA A 119 -4.88 -5.94 -2.99
N GLY A 120 -4.29 -5.03 -3.78
CA GLY A 120 -4.64 -3.61 -3.80
C GLY A 120 -4.11 -2.80 -2.61
N VAL A 121 -3.37 -3.43 -1.69
CA VAL A 121 -2.70 -2.75 -0.58
C VAL A 121 -1.29 -2.35 -1.01
N PRO A 122 -0.88 -1.08 -0.84
CA PRO A 122 0.49 -0.65 -1.14
C PRO A 122 1.48 -1.31 -0.20
N LEU A 123 2.61 -1.75 -0.75
CA LEU A 123 3.71 -2.30 0.04
C LEU A 123 4.51 -1.18 0.71
N ALA A 124 4.92 -1.41 1.95
CA ALA A 124 5.79 -0.50 2.70
C ALA A 124 7.22 -1.07 2.77
N GLY A 125 8.21 -0.19 2.81
CA GLY A 125 9.63 -0.56 2.94
C GLY A 125 10.39 -0.56 1.63
N GLU A 126 11.46 -1.35 1.55
CA GLU A 126 12.28 -1.45 0.34
C GLU A 126 11.53 -2.16 -0.79
N PRO A 127 11.49 -1.57 -2.00
CA PRO A 127 10.72 -2.13 -3.10
C PRO A 127 11.38 -3.41 -3.64
N TYR A 128 10.60 -4.49 -3.71
CA TYR A 128 11.04 -5.71 -4.37
C TYR A 128 10.98 -5.53 -5.89
N LEU A 129 12.11 -5.68 -6.57
CA LEU A 129 12.22 -5.49 -8.02
C LEU A 129 12.02 -6.80 -8.77
N VAL A 130 11.18 -6.79 -9.80
CA VAL A 130 10.98 -7.91 -10.72
C VAL A 130 11.36 -7.49 -12.14
N GLU A 131 11.99 -8.38 -12.89
CA GLU A 131 12.26 -8.15 -14.30
C GLU A 131 11.01 -8.46 -15.11
N THR A 132 10.49 -7.49 -15.84
CA THR A 132 9.30 -7.63 -16.66
C THR A 132 9.68 -7.54 -18.13
N THR A 133 9.25 -8.53 -18.90
CA THR A 133 9.42 -8.60 -20.36
C THR A 133 8.08 -8.36 -21.02
N VAL A 134 7.99 -7.30 -21.84
CA VAL A 134 6.81 -6.93 -22.62
C VAL A 134 7.14 -7.07 -24.11
N PRO A 135 6.70 -8.15 -24.77
CA PRO A 135 6.96 -8.36 -26.19
C PRO A 135 6.04 -7.49 -27.05
N ILE A 136 6.65 -6.75 -27.97
CA ILE A 136 5.97 -5.84 -28.91
C ILE A 136 6.32 -6.29 -30.33
N GLU A 137 5.30 -6.46 -31.16
CA GLU A 137 5.42 -6.89 -32.56
C GLU A 137 4.76 -5.88 -33.50
N GLU A 138 5.31 -5.74 -34.71
CA GLU A 138 4.72 -4.92 -35.78
C GLU A 138 3.48 -5.61 -36.35
N VAL A 139 2.38 -4.87 -36.44
CA VAL A 139 1.15 -5.30 -37.11
C VAL A 139 1.34 -5.04 -38.61
N LYS A 140 1.76 -6.07 -39.35
CA LYS A 140 1.74 -5.98 -40.81
C LYS A 140 0.30 -5.70 -41.27
N PRO A 141 0.06 -4.65 -42.07
CA PRO A 141 -1.26 -4.42 -42.64
C PRO A 141 -1.64 -5.66 -43.45
N ALA A 142 -2.83 -6.20 -43.18
CA ALA A 142 -3.38 -7.29 -43.97
C ALA A 142 -3.39 -6.81 -45.42
N SER A 143 -2.58 -7.45 -46.26
CA SER A 143 -2.54 -7.19 -47.69
C SER A 143 -3.98 -7.16 -48.21
N GLU A 144 -4.40 -6.02 -48.76
CA GLU A 144 -5.65 -5.87 -49.51
C GLU A 144 -5.77 -7.07 -50.45
N THR A 145 -6.76 -7.93 -50.19
CA THR A 145 -7.17 -8.89 -51.20
C THR A 145 -7.75 -8.05 -52.32
N PRO A 146 -7.16 -8.05 -53.54
CA PRO A 146 -7.75 -7.30 -54.64
C PRO A 146 -9.08 -7.99 -54.92
N ASN A 147 -10.18 -7.30 -54.55
CA ASN A 147 -11.52 -7.74 -54.85
C ASN A 147 -11.70 -7.66 -56.36
N LYS A 148 -11.37 -8.77 -57.02
CA LYS A 148 -11.54 -8.98 -58.45
C LYS A 148 -13.02 -9.27 -58.69
N SER A 149 -13.85 -8.25 -58.61
CA SER A 149 -15.22 -8.29 -59.13
C SER A 149 -15.25 -7.64 -60.52
N ASP A 150 -14.62 -8.33 -61.48
CA ASP A 150 -14.93 -8.22 -62.90
C ASP A 150 -16.15 -9.12 -63.18
N LYS A 151 -17.30 -8.51 -63.49
CA LYS A 151 -18.13 -8.79 -64.69
C LYS A 151 -19.50 -8.11 -64.61
#